data_AF-A0A955NPL9-F1
#
_entry.id   AF-A0A955NPL9-F1
#
_cell.length_a   1.000
_cell.length_b   1.000
_cell.length_c   1.000
_cell.angle_alpha   90.00
_cell.angle_beta   90.00
_cell.angle_gamma   90.00
#
_symmetry.space_group_name_H-M   'P 1'
#
loop_
_entity.id
_entity.type
_entity.pdbx_description
1 polymer ?
#
loop_
_entity_poly.entity_id
_entity_poly.type
_entity_poly.pdbx_seq_one_letter_code
_entity_poly.pdbx_strand_id
1 'polypeptide(L)'
;WPKDFEPRKGVYDPYANDKRLELMYRAVLDQLDPHYHYLPLSDTHVDSGPSRHIIEYGLKRFPEYFSGKYPAITGGGAPDQFALFYLDRKELENNQPFHLPEIYFPAWMTSIFRQGRADTGSVLSLVFNPKGGHRHQDNLSLYYFANGNGVLGDQGYVGDMPINRWIRSTKSHNLVVVDDSDQIFYGDEERVPALNLLATSPKVSFIEAESKAYPQCSEYRRLAVFIKGPHDQTLTVDFFRVSGGNRHDYRLYSELASSDGTGELRFEGIEFPQEPPLPEVGSSLEEADIYGLRDLRTVQPSDANWRAIWEENGKAFRFWNLSEADEVTASNAPGQRSREEIGRRVRYLDVTRKGTDLNSLFVGVHEPTAPDGGFILENAKRLEVPDEAGPDAAVVRIETNWGAYTLFNEFENEALVDGFKFKGKLGIHCEPMEGAEWILASSAETFLS
;
A
#
# COMPACT_ATOMS: atom_id res chain seq x y z
N TRP A 1 29.11 -37.41 -12.82
CA TRP A 1 28.57 -38.76 -13.01
C TRP A 1 29.64 -39.78 -12.58
N PRO A 2 29.34 -40.72 -11.67
CA PRO A 2 30.28 -41.77 -11.27
C PRO A 2 30.70 -42.64 -12.48
N LYS A 3 31.90 -43.21 -12.43
CA LYS A 3 32.53 -43.95 -13.54
C LYS A 3 31.79 -45.23 -13.97
N ASP A 4 30.89 -45.76 -13.15
CA ASP A 4 30.28 -47.09 -13.33
C ASP A 4 28.78 -47.04 -13.75
N PHE A 5 28.29 -45.87 -14.19
CA PHE A 5 26.91 -45.74 -14.67
C PHE A 5 26.82 -45.80 -16.20
N GLU A 6 25.97 -46.71 -16.71
CA GLU A 6 25.55 -46.77 -18.12
C GLU A 6 24.99 -45.41 -18.58
N PRO A 7 25.48 -44.83 -19.70
CA PRO A 7 24.99 -43.56 -20.22
C PRO A 7 23.50 -43.63 -20.57
N ARG A 8 22.67 -42.84 -19.89
CA ARG A 8 21.25 -42.69 -20.23
C ARG A 8 21.02 -41.40 -21.01
N LYS A 9 20.15 -41.45 -22.02
CA LYS A 9 19.62 -40.27 -22.71
C LYS A 9 18.19 -40.01 -22.23
N GLY A 10 17.88 -38.76 -21.95
CA GLY A 10 16.55 -38.29 -21.62
C GLY A 10 16.37 -36.85 -22.09
N VAL A 11 15.13 -36.45 -22.33
CA VAL A 11 14.77 -35.04 -22.58
C VAL A 11 14.28 -34.47 -21.26
N TYR A 12 14.94 -33.44 -20.77
CA TYR A 12 14.45 -32.66 -19.62
C TYR A 12 13.62 -31.50 -20.15
N ASP A 13 12.32 -31.50 -19.83
CA ASP A 13 11.46 -30.33 -20.05
C ASP A 13 11.34 -29.56 -18.73
N PRO A 14 12.00 -28.40 -18.58
CA PRO A 14 11.93 -27.62 -17.35
C PRO A 14 10.50 -27.12 -17.08
N TYR A 15 9.67 -26.90 -18.10
CA TYR A 15 8.30 -26.42 -17.92
C TYR A 15 7.40 -27.47 -17.27
N ALA A 16 7.67 -28.76 -17.52
CA ALA A 16 6.90 -29.85 -16.91
C ALA A 16 7.43 -30.27 -15.53
N ASN A 17 8.71 -30.04 -15.25
CA ASN A 17 9.41 -30.66 -14.12
C ASN A 17 9.96 -29.68 -13.08
N ASP A 18 10.09 -28.38 -13.39
CA ASP A 18 10.62 -27.37 -12.46
C ASP A 18 9.49 -26.54 -11.83
N LYS A 19 9.17 -26.85 -10.57
CA LYS A 19 8.15 -26.10 -9.81
C LYS A 19 8.51 -24.65 -9.53
N ARG A 20 9.80 -24.30 -9.49
CA ARG A 20 10.20 -22.89 -9.32
C ARG A 20 9.93 -22.10 -10.60
N LEU A 21 10.14 -22.71 -11.76
CA LEU A 21 9.79 -22.10 -13.04
C LEU A 21 8.27 -21.89 -13.15
N GLU A 22 7.47 -22.90 -12.80
CA GLU A 22 6.00 -22.76 -12.74
C GLU A 22 5.58 -21.60 -11.82
N LEU A 23 6.13 -21.52 -10.61
CA LEU A 23 5.84 -20.43 -9.67
C LEU A 23 6.31 -19.07 -10.19
N MET A 24 7.43 -18.99 -10.90
CA MET A 24 7.88 -17.75 -11.55
C MET A 24 6.87 -17.28 -12.60
N TYR A 25 6.35 -18.18 -13.44
CA TYR A 25 5.30 -17.84 -14.41
C TYR A 25 4.02 -17.40 -13.71
N ARG A 26 3.62 -18.09 -12.64
CA ARG A 26 2.46 -17.69 -11.86
C ARG A 26 2.63 -16.30 -11.24
N ALA A 27 3.81 -15.98 -10.71
CA ALA A 27 4.12 -14.68 -10.12
C ALA A 27 3.97 -13.51 -11.11
N VAL A 28 4.18 -13.73 -12.42
CA VAL A 28 3.93 -12.72 -13.47
C VAL A 28 2.49 -12.20 -13.40
N LEU A 29 1.52 -13.08 -13.08
CA LEU A 29 0.10 -12.73 -12.99
C LEU A 29 -0.30 -12.26 -11.60
N ASP A 30 0.16 -12.96 -10.55
CA ASP A 30 -0.32 -12.75 -9.18
C ASP A 30 0.05 -11.36 -8.61
N GLN A 31 1.04 -10.69 -9.20
CA GLN A 31 1.49 -9.34 -8.82
C GLN A 31 0.84 -8.20 -9.60
N LEU A 32 -0.10 -8.46 -10.52
CA LEU A 32 -0.68 -7.40 -11.35
C LEU A 32 -1.68 -6.54 -10.59
N ASP A 33 -1.84 -5.26 -10.91
CA ASP A 33 -2.95 -4.44 -10.42
C ASP A 33 -4.27 -4.81 -11.16
N PRO A 34 -5.42 -4.18 -10.81
CA PRO A 34 -6.67 -4.40 -11.53
C PRO A 34 -6.63 -4.04 -13.02
N HIS A 35 -5.69 -3.20 -13.47
CA HIS A 35 -5.50 -2.81 -14.86
C HIS A 35 -4.43 -3.66 -15.58
N TYR A 36 -3.96 -4.73 -14.94
CA TYR A 36 -2.97 -5.66 -15.47
C TYR A 36 -1.56 -5.08 -15.64
N HIS A 37 -1.22 -4.04 -14.91
CA HIS A 37 0.13 -3.49 -14.78
C HIS A 37 0.81 -4.05 -13.52
N TYR A 38 2.14 -3.96 -13.47
CA TYR A 38 2.87 -4.19 -12.23
C TYR A 38 2.65 -3.02 -11.27
N LEU A 39 2.53 -3.31 -9.98
CA LEU A 39 2.52 -2.26 -8.97
C LEU A 39 3.87 -1.52 -9.04
N PRO A 40 3.90 -0.17 -9.03
CA PRO A 40 5.12 0.62 -9.18
C PRO A 40 5.97 0.66 -7.91
N LEU A 41 6.26 -0.52 -7.34
CA LEU A 41 7.03 -0.67 -6.11
C LEU A 41 8.51 -0.75 -6.45
N SER A 42 9.32 -0.03 -5.68
CA SER A 42 10.78 0.03 -5.92
C SER A 42 11.09 0.49 -7.36
N ASP A 43 12.17 0.02 -8.00
CA ASP A 43 12.48 0.45 -9.37
C ASP A 43 11.56 -0.22 -10.45
N THR A 44 10.25 0.06 -10.39
CA THR A 44 9.23 -0.45 -11.33
C THR A 44 8.51 0.72 -12.01
N HIS A 45 8.42 0.71 -13.34
CA HIS A 45 7.70 1.77 -14.06
C HIS A 45 6.18 1.63 -13.89
N VAL A 46 5.46 2.76 -13.74
CA VAL A 46 4.00 2.80 -13.50
C VAL A 46 3.14 2.15 -14.59
N ASP A 47 3.59 2.16 -15.84
CA ASP A 47 2.86 1.55 -16.96
C ASP A 47 3.48 0.22 -17.40
N SER A 48 4.39 -0.34 -16.61
CA SER A 48 4.99 -1.63 -16.94
C SER A 48 4.04 -2.77 -16.65
N GLY A 49 4.09 -3.81 -17.47
CA GLY A 49 3.32 -5.03 -17.28
C GLY A 49 4.06 -6.23 -17.87
N PRO A 50 3.41 -7.41 -17.87
CA PRO A 50 3.97 -8.61 -18.47
C PRO A 50 4.30 -8.39 -19.94
N SER A 51 5.48 -8.82 -20.36
CA SER A 51 5.79 -8.83 -21.79
C SER A 51 4.84 -9.78 -22.53
N ARG A 52 4.47 -9.44 -23.76
CA ARG A 52 3.65 -10.32 -24.59
C ARG A 52 4.22 -11.73 -24.68
N HIS A 53 5.54 -11.82 -24.88
CA HIS A 53 6.28 -13.07 -24.95
C HIS A 53 6.08 -13.96 -23.71
N ILE A 54 6.16 -13.41 -22.49
CA ILE A 54 6.00 -14.24 -21.29
C ILE A 54 4.57 -14.75 -21.13
N ILE A 55 3.57 -13.98 -21.57
CA ILE A 55 2.17 -14.41 -21.58
C ILE A 55 1.93 -15.51 -22.61
N GLU A 56 2.50 -15.41 -23.82
CA GLU A 56 2.36 -16.44 -24.85
C GLU A 56 3.00 -17.78 -24.43
N TYR A 57 4.19 -17.72 -23.81
CA TYR A 57 4.82 -18.91 -23.24
C TYR A 57 4.01 -19.49 -22.09
N GLY A 58 3.49 -18.62 -21.22
CA GLY A 58 2.61 -19.02 -20.12
C GLY A 58 1.37 -19.73 -20.64
N LEU A 59 0.73 -19.19 -21.68
CA LEU A 59 -0.44 -19.79 -22.32
C LEU A 59 -0.13 -21.17 -22.90
N LYS A 60 1.04 -21.35 -23.52
CA LYS A 60 1.45 -22.65 -24.07
C LYS A 60 1.81 -23.67 -22.99
N ARG A 61 2.53 -23.23 -21.95
CA ARG A 61 3.21 -24.12 -21.00
C ARG A 61 2.41 -24.36 -19.73
N PHE A 62 1.58 -23.41 -19.33
CA PHE A 62 0.77 -23.42 -18.12
C PHE A 62 -0.64 -22.87 -18.40
N PRO A 63 -1.40 -23.45 -19.35
CA PRO A 63 -2.73 -22.96 -19.74
C PRO A 63 -3.71 -22.85 -18.56
N GLU A 64 -3.53 -23.63 -17.50
CA GLU A 64 -4.31 -23.56 -16.26
C GLU A 64 -4.24 -22.19 -15.56
N TYR A 65 -3.15 -21.45 -15.74
CA TYR A 65 -2.99 -20.11 -15.17
C TYR A 65 -3.23 -18.99 -16.18
N PHE A 66 -2.98 -19.22 -17.47
CA PHE A 66 -2.93 -18.17 -18.50
C PHE A 66 -4.11 -18.18 -19.48
N SER A 67 -4.84 -19.29 -19.62
CA SER A 67 -5.98 -19.36 -20.55
C SER A 67 -7.04 -18.32 -20.21
N GLY A 68 -7.53 -17.61 -21.23
CA GLY A 68 -8.53 -16.55 -21.06
C GLY A 68 -7.94 -15.18 -20.70
N LYS A 69 -6.64 -15.05 -20.44
CA LYS A 69 -6.05 -13.80 -19.92
C LYS A 69 -5.32 -12.97 -20.98
N TYR A 70 -4.99 -13.57 -22.13
CA TYR A 70 -4.15 -12.94 -23.14
C TYR A 70 -4.73 -11.61 -23.68
N PRO A 71 -5.99 -11.51 -24.12
CA PRO A 71 -6.54 -10.26 -24.63
C PRO A 71 -6.54 -9.14 -23.60
N ALA A 72 -6.91 -9.45 -22.35
CA ALA A 72 -6.98 -8.49 -21.26
C ALA A 72 -5.60 -7.89 -20.92
N ILE A 73 -4.56 -8.73 -20.82
CA ILE A 73 -3.21 -8.29 -20.46
C ILE A 73 -2.49 -7.59 -21.63
N THR A 74 -2.70 -8.03 -22.86
CA THR A 74 -1.93 -7.55 -24.03
C THR A 74 -2.63 -6.47 -24.84
N GLY A 75 -3.84 -6.07 -24.44
CA GLY A 75 -4.68 -5.12 -25.18
C GLY A 75 -5.10 -5.62 -26.57
N GLY A 76 -5.10 -6.93 -26.80
CA GLY A 76 -5.39 -7.52 -28.12
C GLY A 76 -4.34 -7.26 -29.20
N GLY A 77 -3.11 -6.89 -28.81
CA GLY A 77 -2.01 -6.66 -29.74
C GLY A 77 -1.62 -7.90 -30.55
N ALA A 78 -1.01 -7.68 -31.73
CA ALA A 78 -0.62 -8.75 -32.63
C ALA A 78 0.31 -9.78 -31.94
N PRO A 79 0.06 -11.09 -32.09
CA PRO A 79 0.91 -12.12 -31.50
C PRO A 79 2.34 -12.04 -32.01
N ASP A 80 3.29 -12.49 -31.18
CA ASP A 80 4.68 -12.60 -31.58
C ASP A 80 4.94 -13.87 -32.42
N GLN A 81 6.19 -14.03 -32.89
CA GLN A 81 6.57 -15.15 -33.75
C GLN A 81 6.35 -16.51 -33.07
N PHE A 82 6.51 -16.61 -31.75
CA PHE A 82 6.25 -17.81 -30.96
C PHE A 82 4.77 -18.20 -31.05
N ALA A 83 3.85 -17.30 -30.73
CA ALA A 83 2.42 -17.58 -30.85
C ALA A 83 2.03 -18.06 -32.26
N LEU A 84 2.61 -17.48 -33.31
CA LEU A 84 2.34 -17.89 -34.70
C LEU A 84 2.64 -19.37 -34.97
N PHE A 85 3.67 -19.94 -34.33
CA PHE A 85 4.05 -21.34 -34.52
C PHE A 85 3.47 -22.30 -33.49
N TYR A 86 3.10 -21.83 -32.30
CA TYR A 86 2.84 -22.71 -31.15
C TYR A 86 1.44 -22.58 -30.53
N LEU A 87 0.68 -21.55 -30.87
CA LEU A 87 -0.65 -21.28 -30.31
C LEU A 87 -1.73 -21.25 -31.39
N ASP A 88 -2.91 -21.73 -31.06
CA ASP A 88 -4.09 -21.61 -31.91
C ASP A 88 -4.71 -20.22 -31.76
N ARG A 89 -5.24 -19.70 -32.87
CA ARG A 89 -5.96 -18.40 -32.88
C ARG A 89 -7.05 -18.31 -31.81
N LYS A 90 -7.76 -19.41 -31.56
CA LYS A 90 -8.82 -19.47 -30.53
C LYS A 90 -8.29 -19.28 -29.11
N GLU A 91 -7.06 -19.71 -28.83
CA GLU A 91 -6.43 -19.52 -27.52
C GLU A 91 -6.11 -18.04 -27.29
N LEU A 92 -5.66 -17.35 -28.34
CA LEU A 92 -5.36 -15.91 -28.31
C LEU A 92 -6.61 -15.04 -28.23
N GLU A 93 -7.73 -15.47 -28.83
CA GLU A 93 -9.01 -14.76 -28.79
C GLU A 93 -9.83 -15.05 -27.53
N ASN A 94 -9.46 -16.08 -26.76
CA ASN A 94 -10.15 -16.43 -25.53
C ASN A 94 -9.92 -15.34 -24.47
N ASN A 95 -10.99 -14.61 -24.14
CA ASN A 95 -11.00 -13.61 -23.08
C ASN A 95 -11.99 -14.03 -21.99
N GLN A 96 -11.49 -14.23 -20.78
CA GLN A 96 -12.28 -14.60 -19.62
C GLN A 96 -11.94 -13.65 -18.48
N PRO A 97 -12.95 -13.17 -17.73
CA PRO A 97 -12.70 -12.49 -16.47
C PRO A 97 -11.89 -13.41 -15.55
N PHE A 98 -10.84 -12.89 -14.94
CA PHE A 98 -10.07 -13.65 -13.96
C PHE A 98 -9.85 -12.85 -12.69
N HIS A 99 -9.84 -13.57 -11.58
CA HIS A 99 -9.62 -13.03 -10.26
C HIS A 99 -8.16 -13.21 -9.89
N LEU A 100 -7.51 -12.11 -9.53
CA LEU A 100 -6.17 -12.16 -8.96
C LEU A 100 -6.25 -12.51 -7.48
N PRO A 101 -5.38 -13.40 -6.98
CA PRO A 101 -5.37 -13.75 -5.58
C PRO A 101 -4.88 -12.59 -4.73
N GLU A 102 -5.33 -12.54 -3.49
CA GLU A 102 -4.58 -11.87 -2.44
C GLU A 102 -3.38 -12.74 -2.07
N ILE A 103 -2.22 -12.12 -1.96
CA ILE A 103 -0.97 -12.88 -1.88
C ILE A 103 0.06 -12.17 -0.99
N TYR A 104 0.84 -12.98 -0.29
CA TYR A 104 2.09 -12.55 0.32
C TYR A 104 3.23 -13.28 -0.40
N PHE A 105 4.25 -12.53 -0.80
CA PHE A 105 5.47 -13.06 -1.41
C PHE A 105 6.57 -13.13 -0.34
N PRO A 106 6.87 -14.28 0.29
CA PRO A 106 7.80 -14.34 1.43
C PRO A 106 9.23 -13.95 1.08
N ALA A 107 9.69 -14.26 -0.13
CA ALA A 107 11.03 -13.91 -0.59
C ALA A 107 11.17 -12.43 -0.98
N TRP A 108 10.07 -11.83 -1.47
CA TRP A 108 10.03 -10.40 -1.78
C TRP A 108 9.73 -9.57 -0.53
N MET A 109 9.02 -10.14 0.44
CA MET A 109 8.45 -9.49 1.62
C MET A 109 7.51 -8.35 1.26
N THR A 110 6.52 -8.68 0.43
CA THR A 110 5.48 -7.78 -0.05
C THR A 110 4.14 -8.51 0.01
N SER A 111 3.12 -7.87 0.58
CA SER A 111 1.74 -8.34 0.52
C SER A 111 0.93 -7.54 -0.49
N ILE A 112 -0.03 -8.19 -1.13
CA ILE A 112 -0.97 -7.58 -2.06
C ILE A 112 -2.38 -8.06 -1.70
N PHE A 113 -3.21 -7.14 -1.20
CA PHE A 113 -4.62 -7.35 -0.90
C PHE A 113 -5.50 -6.73 -1.98
N ARG A 114 -6.67 -7.33 -2.20
CA ARG A 114 -7.49 -7.03 -3.37
C ARG A 114 -8.97 -7.09 -3.04
N GLN A 115 -9.74 -6.28 -3.76
CA GLN A 115 -11.19 -6.36 -3.81
C GLN A 115 -11.65 -5.93 -5.20
N GLY A 116 -12.72 -6.55 -5.68
CA GLY A 116 -13.35 -6.17 -6.94
C GLY A 116 -12.65 -6.70 -8.18
N ARG A 117 -13.09 -6.17 -9.33
CA ARG A 117 -12.67 -6.56 -10.67
C ARG A 117 -12.20 -5.33 -11.43
N ALA A 118 -11.25 -5.50 -12.35
CA ALA A 118 -10.79 -4.47 -13.30
C ALA A 118 -11.11 -3.02 -12.90
N ASP A 119 -11.93 -2.31 -13.67
CA ASP A 119 -12.24 -0.87 -13.54
C ASP A 119 -12.73 -0.40 -12.14
N THR A 120 -13.25 -1.30 -11.29
CA THR A 120 -13.68 -1.03 -9.90
C THR A 120 -12.74 -1.64 -8.85
N GLY A 121 -11.66 -2.27 -9.29
CA GLY A 121 -10.76 -3.02 -8.45
C GLY A 121 -9.94 -2.11 -7.54
N SER A 122 -9.68 -2.63 -6.35
CA SER A 122 -8.79 -2.02 -5.37
C SER A 122 -7.63 -2.95 -5.09
N VAL A 123 -6.43 -2.39 -4.90
CA VAL A 123 -5.25 -3.11 -4.46
C VAL A 123 -4.52 -2.31 -3.38
N LEU A 124 -4.24 -2.97 -2.24
CA LEU A 124 -3.41 -2.45 -1.17
C LEU A 124 -2.14 -3.29 -1.07
N SER A 125 -0.98 -2.64 -1.05
CA SER A 125 0.31 -3.31 -0.86
C SER A 125 1.08 -2.72 0.30
N LEU A 126 1.72 -3.60 1.08
CA LEU A 126 2.68 -3.24 2.12
C LEU A 126 4.02 -3.91 1.76
N VAL A 127 5.08 -3.10 1.69
CA VAL A 127 6.44 -3.57 1.40
C VAL A 127 7.31 -3.53 2.65
N PHE A 128 8.08 -4.59 2.90
CA PHE A 128 9.00 -4.66 4.04
C PHE A 128 10.19 -5.56 3.69
N ASN A 129 10.89 -5.18 2.64
CA ASN A 129 11.99 -5.97 2.07
C ASN A 129 13.37 -5.58 2.66
N PRO A 130 14.37 -6.48 2.71
CA PRO A 130 15.73 -6.10 3.11
C PRO A 130 16.33 -5.05 2.17
N LYS A 131 17.48 -4.44 2.50
CA LYS A 131 18.21 -3.61 1.51
C LYS A 131 18.64 -4.46 0.31
N GLY A 132 18.82 -3.85 -0.87
CA GLY A 132 19.24 -4.58 -2.07
C GLY A 132 19.18 -3.77 -3.36
N GLY A 133 19.74 -4.31 -4.43
CA GLY A 133 19.69 -3.67 -5.75
C GLY A 133 18.26 -3.42 -6.20
N HIS A 134 18.02 -2.27 -6.82
CA HIS A 134 16.72 -1.83 -7.32
C HIS A 134 15.60 -1.68 -6.27
N ARG A 135 15.93 -1.64 -4.98
CA ARG A 135 14.99 -1.38 -3.88
C ARG A 135 15.04 0.09 -3.44
N HIS A 136 13.96 0.56 -2.85
CA HIS A 136 13.87 1.89 -2.23
C HIS A 136 14.09 1.84 -0.71
N GLN A 137 14.15 3.03 -0.10
CA GLN A 137 14.21 3.22 1.36
C GLN A 137 12.79 3.29 1.95
N ASP A 138 11.97 2.28 1.64
CA ASP A 138 10.50 2.31 1.65
C ASP A 138 9.87 1.28 2.61
N ASN A 139 10.61 0.75 3.59
CA ASN A 139 10.06 -0.26 4.48
C ASN A 139 8.83 0.25 5.23
N LEU A 140 7.81 -0.60 5.23
CA LEU A 140 6.47 -0.33 5.74
C LEU A 140 5.73 0.76 4.99
N SER A 141 6.10 1.09 3.75
CA SER A 141 5.29 1.98 2.90
C SER A 141 4.01 1.28 2.42
N LEU A 142 2.92 2.05 2.33
CA LEU A 142 1.68 1.62 1.68
C LEU A 142 1.59 2.16 0.26
N TYR A 143 1.21 1.27 -0.66
CA TYR A 143 0.66 1.62 -1.96
C TYR A 143 -0.81 1.22 -1.96
N TYR A 144 -1.69 2.14 -2.35
CA TYR A 144 -3.13 1.90 -2.40
C TYR A 144 -3.69 2.46 -3.70
N PHE A 145 -4.27 1.59 -4.52
CA PHE A 145 -5.00 1.94 -5.71
C PHE A 145 -6.46 1.51 -5.56
N ALA A 146 -7.40 2.38 -5.91
CA ALA A 146 -8.83 2.07 -5.87
C ALA A 146 -9.60 2.91 -6.89
N ASN A 147 -10.64 2.32 -7.49
CA ASN A 147 -11.57 2.99 -8.41
C ASN A 147 -10.87 3.74 -9.55
N GLY A 148 -9.80 3.12 -10.07
CA GLY A 148 -9.01 3.64 -11.18
C GLY A 148 -8.01 4.75 -10.81
N ASN A 149 -7.71 4.98 -9.52
CA ASN A 149 -6.80 6.05 -9.08
C ASN A 149 -5.77 5.57 -8.05
N GLY A 150 -4.60 6.19 -8.08
CA GLY A 150 -3.60 6.07 -7.02
C GLY A 150 -4.02 6.85 -5.77
N VAL A 151 -4.61 6.15 -4.81
CA VAL A 151 -5.07 6.68 -3.53
C VAL A 151 -3.86 7.06 -2.67
N LEU A 152 -2.98 6.09 -2.43
CA LEU A 152 -1.64 6.27 -1.88
C LEU A 152 -0.65 5.84 -2.96
N GLY A 153 0.07 6.80 -3.52
CA GLY A 153 0.95 6.57 -4.67
C GLY A 153 2.26 5.88 -4.35
N ASP A 154 2.93 5.40 -5.39
CA ASP A 154 4.39 5.19 -5.41
C ASP A 154 4.89 5.67 -6.78
N GLN A 155 6.03 6.35 -6.81
CA GLN A 155 6.57 6.96 -8.03
C GLN A 155 7.29 5.93 -8.90
N GLY A 156 7.67 4.78 -8.33
CA GLY A 156 8.29 3.69 -9.07
C GLY A 156 9.65 4.06 -9.63
N TYR A 157 9.84 3.98 -10.94
CA TYR A 157 11.12 4.28 -11.60
C TYR A 157 10.93 5.14 -12.85
N VAL A 158 11.82 6.10 -13.07
CA VAL A 158 11.78 6.98 -14.26
C VAL A 158 13.00 6.82 -15.18
N GLY A 159 13.76 5.74 -15.02
CA GLY A 159 15.07 5.59 -15.67
C GLY A 159 16.15 6.41 -14.95
N ASP A 160 17.41 6.34 -15.40
CA ASP A 160 18.56 7.00 -14.75
C ASP A 160 18.54 8.54 -14.80
N MET A 161 17.56 9.16 -14.13
CA MET A 161 17.38 10.60 -14.00
C MET A 161 17.79 11.08 -12.60
N PRO A 162 18.26 12.34 -12.44
CA PRO A 162 18.64 12.89 -11.14
C PRO A 162 17.56 12.80 -10.05
N ILE A 163 16.28 12.90 -10.45
CA ILE A 163 15.12 12.77 -9.58
C ILE A 163 14.99 11.39 -8.89
N ASN A 164 15.69 10.36 -9.38
CA ASN A 164 15.71 9.05 -8.71
C ASN A 164 16.22 9.13 -7.27
N ARG A 165 17.03 10.15 -6.93
CA ARG A 165 17.43 10.38 -5.54
C ARG A 165 16.23 10.68 -4.64
N TRP A 166 15.26 11.45 -5.14
CA TRP A 166 13.99 11.69 -4.44
C TRP A 166 13.14 10.43 -4.44
N ILE A 167 12.92 9.83 -5.61
CA ILE A 167 12.06 8.65 -5.76
C ILE A 167 12.45 7.52 -4.83
N ARG A 168 13.76 7.25 -4.66
CA ARG A 168 14.27 6.17 -3.79
C ARG A 168 14.32 6.52 -2.30
N SER A 169 14.20 7.81 -1.95
CA SER A 169 14.31 8.32 -0.57
C SER A 169 13.10 7.90 0.24
N THR A 170 13.27 7.66 1.54
CA THR A 170 12.17 7.42 2.46
C THR A 170 11.13 8.53 2.43
N LYS A 171 11.59 9.76 2.16
CA LYS A 171 10.80 10.98 2.16
C LYS A 171 9.73 11.06 1.06
N SER A 172 9.81 10.25 0.00
CA SER A 172 8.83 10.21 -1.09
C SER A 172 7.72 9.18 -0.90
N HIS A 173 7.75 8.40 0.18
CA HIS A 173 6.87 7.23 0.37
C HIS A 173 5.84 7.46 1.49
N ASN A 174 4.74 6.69 1.46
CA ASN A 174 3.67 6.75 2.46
C ASN A 174 4.00 5.94 3.73
N LEU A 175 4.78 6.49 4.65
CA LEU A 175 5.30 5.83 5.85
C LEU A 175 5.61 6.86 6.96
N VAL A 176 6.16 6.42 8.10
CA VAL A 176 6.68 7.35 9.12
C VAL A 176 8.16 7.66 8.87
N VAL A 177 8.53 8.92 8.67
CA VAL A 177 9.93 9.36 8.62
C VAL A 177 10.40 9.69 10.03
N VAL A 178 11.61 9.22 10.41
CA VAL A 178 12.19 9.48 11.73
C VAL A 178 13.39 10.42 11.59
N ASP A 179 13.42 11.48 12.39
CA ASP A 179 14.51 12.47 12.47
C ASP A 179 14.97 13.02 11.10
N ASP A 180 14.02 13.24 10.17
CA ASP A 180 14.27 13.67 8.78
C ASP A 180 15.29 12.81 8.02
N SER A 181 15.47 11.56 8.48
CA SER A 181 16.49 10.64 7.98
C SER A 181 15.87 9.61 7.05
N ASP A 182 16.64 9.19 6.05
CA ASP A 182 16.28 8.03 5.25
C ASP A 182 16.59 6.73 6.01
N GLN A 183 15.81 5.69 5.76
CA GLN A 183 16.00 4.37 6.34
C GLN A 183 17.34 3.74 5.93
N ILE A 184 17.83 2.81 6.73
CA ILE A 184 19.05 2.03 6.47
C ILE A 184 18.99 1.39 5.08
N PHE A 185 20.00 1.68 4.27
CA PHE A 185 20.14 1.15 2.90
C PHE A 185 21.58 0.94 2.47
N TYR A 186 22.49 1.81 2.91
CA TYR A 186 23.93 1.74 2.64
C TYR A 186 24.71 1.46 3.93
N GLY A 187 25.98 1.06 3.79
CA GLY A 187 26.87 0.77 4.92
C GLY A 187 26.66 -0.62 5.53
N ASP A 188 27.28 -0.82 6.69
CA ASP A 188 27.37 -2.12 7.36
C ASP A 188 26.12 -2.48 8.17
N GLU A 189 25.30 -1.49 8.54
CA GLU A 189 24.03 -1.74 9.24
C GLU A 189 23.03 -2.48 8.34
N GLU A 190 22.35 -3.48 8.90
CA GLU A 190 21.37 -4.27 8.17
C GLU A 190 19.94 -3.79 8.43
N ARG A 191 19.18 -3.58 7.35
CA ARG A 191 17.72 -3.44 7.40
C ARG A 191 17.11 -4.84 7.56
N VAL A 192 16.56 -5.12 8.75
CA VAL A 192 16.00 -6.43 9.09
C VAL A 192 14.48 -6.32 9.25
N PRO A 193 13.71 -6.71 8.24
CA PRO A 193 12.26 -6.77 8.31
C PRO A 193 11.73 -8.10 8.84
N ALA A 194 10.51 -8.09 9.40
CA ALA A 194 9.79 -9.29 9.82
C ALA A 194 8.28 -9.17 9.59
N LEU A 195 7.66 -10.28 9.20
CA LEU A 195 6.20 -10.42 9.19
C LEU A 195 5.74 -10.87 10.58
N ASN A 196 4.82 -10.10 11.17
CA ASN A 196 4.28 -10.40 12.50
C ASN A 196 2.90 -11.05 12.44
N LEU A 197 2.06 -10.62 11.50
CA LEU A 197 0.69 -11.11 11.36
C LEU A 197 0.20 -10.97 9.93
N LEU A 198 -0.50 -11.97 9.40
CA LEU A 198 -1.23 -11.84 8.13
C LEU A 198 -2.42 -12.79 8.10
N ALA A 199 -3.58 -12.28 7.69
CA ALA A 199 -4.70 -13.12 7.27
C ALA A 199 -5.53 -12.41 6.21
N THR A 200 -6.22 -13.21 5.40
CA THR A 200 -7.18 -12.73 4.41
C THR A 200 -8.52 -13.43 4.59
N SER A 201 -9.59 -12.69 4.32
CA SER A 201 -10.96 -13.21 4.29
C SER A 201 -11.78 -12.43 3.26
N PRO A 202 -12.99 -12.90 2.89
CA PRO A 202 -13.86 -12.14 2.00
C PRO A 202 -14.27 -10.75 2.52
N LYS A 203 -14.20 -10.50 3.84
CA LYS A 203 -14.66 -9.24 4.46
C LYS A 203 -13.53 -8.31 4.89
N VAL A 204 -12.39 -8.87 5.27
CA VAL A 204 -11.23 -8.12 5.75
C VAL A 204 -9.94 -8.89 5.49
N SER A 205 -8.90 -8.17 5.12
CA SER A 205 -7.52 -8.65 5.08
C SER A 205 -6.66 -7.75 5.95
N PHE A 206 -5.67 -8.30 6.64
CA PHE A 206 -4.77 -7.49 7.45
C PHE A 206 -3.36 -8.05 7.42
N ILE A 207 -2.41 -7.14 7.57
CA ILE A 207 -0.99 -7.45 7.71
C ILE A 207 -0.38 -6.57 8.78
N GLU A 208 0.43 -7.17 9.64
CA GLU A 208 1.38 -6.45 10.49
C GLU A 208 2.80 -6.88 10.14
N ALA A 209 3.66 -5.91 9.92
CA ALA A 209 5.09 -6.10 9.73
C ALA A 209 5.90 -5.06 10.50
N GLU A 210 7.14 -5.40 10.81
CA GLU A 210 8.10 -4.53 11.47
C GLU A 210 9.42 -4.50 10.72
N SER A 211 10.26 -3.50 10.98
CA SER A 211 11.58 -3.41 10.40
C SER A 211 12.56 -2.65 11.27
N LYS A 212 13.80 -3.15 11.38
CA LYS A 212 14.93 -2.36 11.87
C LYS A 212 15.38 -1.38 10.80
N ALA A 213 14.52 -0.42 10.49
CA ALA A 213 14.72 0.56 9.43
C ALA A 213 15.54 1.77 9.87
N TYR A 214 15.55 2.05 11.19
CA TYR A 214 16.24 3.17 11.81
C TYR A 214 17.04 2.69 13.03
N PRO A 215 18.35 3.00 13.13
CA PRO A 215 19.17 2.54 14.25
C PRO A 215 18.78 3.17 15.59
N GLN A 216 18.17 4.36 15.56
CA GLN A 216 17.69 5.05 16.76
C GLN A 216 16.31 4.59 17.25
N CYS A 217 15.64 3.68 16.54
CA CYS A 217 14.31 3.20 16.91
C CYS A 217 14.39 1.80 17.52
N SER A 218 13.73 1.60 18.67
CA SER A 218 13.49 0.29 19.25
C SER A 218 12.27 -0.41 18.63
N GLU A 219 11.31 0.36 18.10
CA GLU A 219 10.14 -0.14 17.40
C GLU A 219 9.89 0.68 16.13
N TYR A 220 9.55 0.00 15.04
CA TYR A 220 9.06 0.58 13.80
C TYR A 220 8.17 -0.48 13.12
N ARG A 221 6.86 -0.39 13.36
CA ARG A 221 5.89 -1.47 13.10
C ARG A 221 4.58 -0.90 12.58
N ARG A 222 4.01 -1.52 11.54
CA ARG A 222 2.77 -1.08 10.91
C ARG A 222 1.79 -2.23 10.77
N LEU A 223 0.55 -2.01 11.22
CA LEU A 223 -0.61 -2.86 10.98
C LEU A 223 -1.55 -2.13 10.02
N ALA A 224 -1.83 -2.74 8.87
CA ALA A 224 -2.84 -2.27 7.93
C ALA A 224 -4.01 -3.26 7.88
N VAL A 225 -5.22 -2.76 8.09
CA VAL A 225 -6.47 -3.53 8.05
C VAL A 225 -7.32 -3.05 6.86
N PHE A 226 -7.33 -3.85 5.80
CA PHE A 226 -8.05 -3.62 4.56
C PHE A 226 -9.47 -4.18 4.63
N ILE A 227 -10.46 -3.30 4.77
CA ILE A 227 -11.87 -3.64 4.92
C ILE A 227 -12.54 -3.67 3.54
N LYS A 228 -13.30 -4.72 3.27
CA LYS A 228 -13.94 -5.00 1.98
C LYS A 228 -15.46 -4.88 2.13
N GLY A 229 -15.99 -3.83 1.55
CA GLY A 229 -17.40 -3.51 1.55
C GLY A 229 -18.16 -4.09 0.34
N PRO A 230 -19.49 -3.85 0.29
CA PRO A 230 -20.30 -4.09 -0.89
C PRO A 230 -19.85 -3.24 -2.08
N HIS A 231 -20.26 -3.66 -3.29
CA HIS A 231 -19.98 -2.92 -4.55
C HIS A 231 -18.49 -2.58 -4.76
N ASP A 232 -17.60 -3.48 -4.36
CA ASP A 232 -16.14 -3.34 -4.45
C ASP A 232 -15.55 -2.15 -3.66
N GLN A 233 -16.34 -1.52 -2.78
CA GLN A 233 -15.88 -0.43 -1.93
C GLN A 233 -14.85 -0.95 -0.91
N THR A 234 -13.81 -0.16 -0.66
CA THR A 234 -12.74 -0.52 0.27
C THR A 234 -12.27 0.67 1.08
N LEU A 235 -11.73 0.40 2.25
CA LEU A 235 -11.00 1.37 3.08
C LEU A 235 -9.92 0.65 3.89
N THR A 236 -8.94 1.39 4.38
CA THR A 236 -7.87 0.82 5.22
C THR A 236 -7.76 1.55 6.55
N VAL A 237 -7.81 0.82 7.66
CA VAL A 237 -7.44 1.34 8.99
C VAL A 237 -5.95 1.04 9.21
N ASP A 238 -5.19 2.06 9.59
CA ASP A 238 -3.73 2.03 9.66
C ASP A 238 -3.26 2.38 11.07
N PHE A 239 -2.43 1.50 11.65
CA PHE A 239 -1.78 1.69 12.93
C PHE A 239 -0.27 1.63 12.72
N PHE A 240 0.44 2.71 13.01
CA PHE A 240 1.89 2.79 12.88
C PHE A 240 2.52 3.13 14.24
N ARG A 241 3.27 2.18 14.79
CA ARG A 241 4.01 2.34 16.05
C ARG A 241 5.47 2.63 15.79
N VAL A 242 5.99 3.66 16.46
CA VAL A 242 7.40 4.05 16.42
C VAL A 242 7.86 4.43 17.82
N SER A 243 8.93 3.79 18.28
CA SER A 243 9.59 4.09 19.56
C SER A 243 11.06 4.43 19.33
N GLY A 244 11.53 5.54 19.90
CA GLY A 244 12.86 6.11 19.70
C GLY A 244 12.84 7.44 18.92
N GLY A 245 14.01 8.00 18.61
CA GLY A 245 14.11 9.26 17.87
C GLY A 245 13.51 10.48 18.58
N ASN A 246 13.54 11.63 17.89
CA ASN A 246 13.10 12.93 18.43
C ASN A 246 12.02 13.60 17.57
N ARG A 247 11.84 13.14 16.33
CA ARG A 247 10.79 13.60 15.41
C ARG A 247 10.24 12.43 14.62
N HIS A 248 8.91 12.29 14.61
CA HIS A 248 8.20 11.33 13.76
C HIS A 248 7.27 12.09 12.83
N ASP A 249 7.41 11.91 11.52
CA ASP A 249 6.52 12.47 10.50
C ASP A 249 5.74 11.34 9.83
N TYR A 250 4.48 11.16 10.19
CA TYR A 250 3.60 10.24 9.47
C TYR A 250 3.19 10.88 8.15
N ARG A 251 3.84 10.44 7.07
CA ARG A 251 3.80 11.03 5.75
C ARG A 251 2.85 10.29 4.82
N LEU A 252 2.02 11.07 4.14
CA LEU A 252 1.08 10.60 3.12
C LEU A 252 1.11 11.51 1.90
N TYR A 253 0.91 10.93 0.73
CA TYR A 253 0.62 11.64 -0.50
C TYR A 253 -0.32 10.81 -1.39
N SER A 254 -1.03 11.50 -2.26
CA SER A 254 -1.90 10.88 -3.26
C SER A 254 -1.43 11.22 -4.67
N GLU A 255 -1.76 10.34 -5.62
CA GLU A 255 -1.65 10.68 -7.05
C GLU A 255 -2.78 11.61 -7.50
N LEU A 256 -3.88 11.68 -6.73
CA LEU A 256 -4.94 12.66 -6.93
C LEU A 256 -4.44 14.07 -6.58
N ALA A 257 -4.98 15.06 -7.29
CA ALA A 257 -4.60 16.45 -7.11
C ALA A 257 -3.08 16.65 -7.27
N SER A 258 -2.53 16.07 -8.34
CA SER A 258 -1.18 16.37 -8.81
C SER A 258 -1.17 17.59 -9.75
N SER A 259 0.01 18.13 -10.06
CA SER A 259 0.13 19.37 -10.85
C SER A 259 -0.26 19.25 -12.33
N ASP A 260 -0.37 18.03 -12.85
CA ASP A 260 -0.86 17.69 -14.19
C ASP A 260 -2.39 17.58 -14.25
N GLY A 261 -3.06 17.73 -13.12
CA GLY A 261 -4.51 17.82 -13.00
C GLY A 261 -4.99 19.18 -12.49
N THR A 262 -6.26 19.24 -12.07
CA THR A 262 -6.88 20.47 -11.53
C THR A 262 -7.42 20.27 -10.12
N GLY A 263 -7.10 19.14 -9.50
CA GLY A 263 -7.51 18.83 -8.14
C GLY A 263 -6.81 19.68 -7.07
N GLU A 264 -7.30 19.55 -5.85
CA GLU A 264 -6.73 20.21 -4.67
C GLU A 264 -6.61 19.27 -3.46
N LEU A 265 -5.78 19.67 -2.50
CA LEU A 265 -5.74 19.11 -1.16
C LEU A 265 -6.42 20.09 -0.20
N ARG A 266 -7.59 19.69 0.31
CA ARG A 266 -8.36 20.47 1.29
C ARG A 266 -8.46 19.76 2.63
N PHE A 267 -8.86 20.52 3.65
CA PHE A 267 -8.90 20.05 5.04
C PHE A 267 -10.28 20.31 5.66
N GLU A 268 -10.70 19.42 6.54
CA GLU A 268 -11.90 19.56 7.37
C GLU A 268 -11.55 19.33 8.84
N GLY A 269 -12.02 20.18 9.74
CA GLY A 269 -11.68 20.10 11.18
C GLY A 269 -10.33 20.74 11.55
N ILE A 270 -9.58 21.23 10.56
CA ILE A 270 -8.36 22.02 10.76
C ILE A 270 -8.26 23.07 9.65
N GLU A 271 -7.86 24.29 10.03
CA GLU A 271 -7.72 25.40 9.09
C GLU A 271 -6.28 25.53 8.63
N PHE A 272 -6.08 25.50 7.31
CA PHE A 272 -4.77 25.72 6.69
C PHE A 272 -4.71 27.08 6.00
N PRO A 273 -3.53 27.74 5.99
CA PRO A 273 -3.29 28.84 5.06
C PRO A 273 -3.56 28.41 3.61
N GLN A 274 -3.99 29.35 2.78
CA GLN A 274 -4.22 29.09 1.34
C GLN A 274 -2.97 28.46 0.70
N GLU A 275 -3.18 27.46 -0.14
CA GLU A 275 -2.10 26.86 -0.92
C GLU A 275 -1.59 27.86 -1.97
N PRO A 276 -0.29 28.17 -2.01
CA PRO A 276 0.26 28.90 -3.14
C PRO A 276 0.16 28.05 -4.42
N PRO A 277 0.11 28.65 -5.62
CA PRO A 277 0.18 27.88 -6.86
C PRO A 277 1.37 26.92 -6.86
N LEU A 278 1.14 25.67 -7.27
CA LEU A 278 2.22 24.68 -7.38
C LEU A 278 3.30 25.20 -8.36
N PRO A 279 4.59 24.99 -8.06
CA PRO A 279 5.67 25.52 -8.89
C PRO A 279 5.74 24.81 -10.24
N GLU A 280 5.87 25.58 -11.31
CA GLU A 280 6.15 25.09 -12.66
C GLU A 280 7.67 25.04 -12.91
N VAL A 281 8.30 23.93 -12.52
CA VAL A 281 9.76 23.78 -12.57
C VAL A 281 10.29 23.24 -13.91
N GLY A 282 9.40 22.71 -14.75
CA GLY A 282 9.76 22.11 -16.05
C GLY A 282 10.89 21.08 -15.91
N SER A 283 11.91 21.19 -16.75
CA SER A 283 13.08 20.28 -16.77
C SER A 283 14.22 20.71 -15.85
N SER A 284 13.96 21.57 -14.86
CA SER A 284 14.98 22.02 -13.92
C SER A 284 15.65 20.85 -13.19
N LEU A 285 16.96 20.98 -12.99
CA LEU A 285 17.79 20.02 -12.25
C LEU A 285 18.37 20.65 -10.96
N GLU A 286 17.92 21.85 -10.60
CA GLU A 286 18.29 22.46 -9.33
C GLU A 286 17.83 21.57 -8.19
N GLU A 287 18.67 21.43 -7.14
CA GLU A 287 18.38 20.58 -5.98
C GLU A 287 16.99 20.88 -5.40
N ALA A 288 16.57 22.15 -5.45
CA ALA A 288 15.28 22.56 -4.93
C ALA A 288 14.06 21.99 -5.69
N ASP A 289 14.24 21.71 -6.97
CA ASP A 289 13.16 21.28 -7.86
C ASP A 289 13.07 19.75 -7.92
N ILE A 290 14.18 19.05 -7.68
CA ILE A 290 14.28 17.60 -7.79
C ILE A 290 14.42 16.85 -6.45
N TYR A 291 14.54 17.55 -5.32
CA TYR A 291 14.64 16.92 -4.00
C TYR A 291 14.00 17.74 -2.86
N GLY A 292 13.25 17.04 -2.01
CA GLY A 292 12.68 17.56 -0.77
C GLY A 292 11.28 18.17 -0.92
N LEU A 293 10.66 18.39 0.24
CA LEU A 293 9.37 19.07 0.35
C LEU A 293 9.53 20.59 0.14
N ARG A 294 8.52 21.21 -0.45
CA ARG A 294 8.43 22.63 -0.78
C ARG A 294 7.10 23.22 -0.32
N ASP A 295 7.11 24.54 -0.17
CA ASP A 295 5.93 25.34 0.16
C ASP A 295 5.19 24.82 1.40
N LEU A 296 5.97 24.54 2.45
CA LEU A 296 5.47 23.99 3.70
C LEU A 296 4.48 24.98 4.34
N ARG A 297 3.27 24.50 4.58
CA ARG A 297 2.24 25.16 5.37
C ARG A 297 2.05 24.32 6.62
N THR A 298 2.36 24.87 7.78
CA THR A 298 2.32 24.12 9.06
C THR A 298 1.35 24.77 10.01
N VAL A 299 0.56 23.95 10.69
CA VAL A 299 -0.43 24.35 11.68
C VAL A 299 -0.35 23.44 12.91
N GLN A 300 -0.85 23.92 14.04
CA GLN A 300 -1.01 23.09 15.25
C GLN A 300 -2.47 22.64 15.34
N PRO A 301 -2.75 21.33 15.28
CA PRO A 301 -4.12 20.83 15.39
C PRO A 301 -4.64 21.02 16.82
N SER A 302 -5.91 21.39 16.97
CA SER A 302 -6.58 21.48 18.28
C SER A 302 -7.23 20.16 18.72
N ASP A 303 -7.44 19.23 17.78
CA ASP A 303 -8.05 17.91 17.97
C ASP A 303 -7.30 16.91 17.08
N ALA A 304 -7.29 15.64 17.48
CA ALA A 304 -6.81 14.54 16.66
C ALA A 304 -7.76 14.27 15.48
N ASN A 305 -9.07 14.52 15.61
CA ASN A 305 -10.05 14.15 14.59
C ASN A 305 -10.26 15.25 13.53
N TRP A 306 -9.52 15.15 12.44
CA TRP A 306 -9.66 16.01 11.25
C TRP A 306 -9.44 15.19 9.98
N ARG A 307 -9.76 15.77 8.82
CA ARG A 307 -9.66 15.10 7.53
C ARG A 307 -8.80 15.89 6.54
N ALA A 308 -7.99 15.19 5.77
CA ALA A 308 -7.34 15.69 4.57
C ALA A 308 -7.95 15.01 3.35
N ILE A 309 -8.26 15.78 2.32
CA ILE A 309 -9.02 15.31 1.15
C ILE A 309 -8.29 15.76 -0.11
N TRP A 310 -7.72 14.80 -0.84
CA TRP A 310 -7.24 14.98 -2.20
C TRP A 310 -8.42 14.71 -3.13
N GLU A 311 -8.87 15.72 -3.87
CA GLU A 311 -10.02 15.58 -4.77
C GLU A 311 -9.71 16.06 -6.17
N GLU A 312 -10.22 15.32 -7.16
CA GLU A 312 -10.04 15.63 -8.57
C GLU A 312 -11.13 14.97 -9.42
N ASN A 313 -11.76 15.74 -10.32
CA ASN A 313 -12.67 15.21 -11.34
C ASN A 313 -13.79 14.27 -10.80
N GLY A 314 -14.35 14.59 -9.62
CA GLY A 314 -15.41 13.79 -8.99
C GLY A 314 -14.93 12.53 -8.26
N LYS A 315 -13.62 12.32 -8.17
CA LYS A 315 -12.96 11.28 -7.37
C LYS A 315 -12.25 11.94 -6.19
N ALA A 316 -12.20 11.26 -5.06
CA ALA A 316 -11.42 11.75 -3.93
C ALA A 316 -10.80 10.63 -3.11
N PHE A 317 -9.75 11.00 -2.39
CA PHE A 317 -9.16 10.25 -1.30
C PHE A 317 -9.27 11.09 -0.04
N ARG A 318 -9.95 10.56 0.97
CA ARG A 318 -10.05 11.17 2.30
C ARG A 318 -9.23 10.37 3.29
N PHE A 319 -8.31 11.07 3.95
CA PHE A 319 -7.60 10.55 5.12
C PHE A 319 -8.26 11.11 6.37
N TRP A 320 -8.71 10.22 7.26
CA TRP A 320 -9.13 10.57 8.62
C TRP A 320 -7.93 10.43 9.56
N ASN A 321 -7.47 11.53 10.13
CA ASN A 321 -6.51 11.47 11.21
C ASN A 321 -7.22 11.12 12.52
N LEU A 322 -6.67 10.15 13.24
CA LEU A 322 -7.10 9.78 14.60
C LEU A 322 -5.91 9.78 15.57
N SER A 323 -4.80 10.39 15.15
CA SER A 323 -3.55 10.51 15.90
C SER A 323 -3.45 11.86 16.56
N GLU A 324 -2.88 11.91 17.76
CA GLU A 324 -2.35 13.17 18.28
C GLU A 324 -1.21 13.67 17.38
N ALA A 325 -1.09 14.99 17.24
CA ALA A 325 0.01 15.62 16.52
C ALA A 325 0.44 16.92 17.22
N ASP A 326 1.74 17.18 17.22
CA ASP A 326 2.32 18.45 17.64
C ASP A 326 2.23 19.50 16.51
N GLU A 327 2.34 19.04 15.26
CA GLU A 327 2.10 19.85 14.07
C GLU A 327 1.54 19.01 12.92
N VAL A 328 0.82 19.65 12.02
CA VAL A 328 0.40 19.08 10.73
C VAL A 328 0.95 19.97 9.62
N THR A 329 1.63 19.38 8.65
CA THR A 329 2.25 20.12 7.54
C THR A 329 1.73 19.65 6.19
N ALA A 330 1.22 20.57 5.39
CA ALA A 330 0.90 20.36 3.98
C ALA A 330 2.04 20.92 3.12
N SER A 331 2.46 20.20 2.10
CA SER A 331 3.57 20.59 1.23
C SER A 331 3.42 20.01 -0.17
N ASN A 332 4.35 20.32 -1.08
CA ASN A 332 4.47 19.61 -2.34
C ASN A 332 5.91 19.11 -2.57
N ALA A 333 6.06 18.06 -3.37
CA ALA A 333 7.37 17.50 -3.73
C ALA A 333 7.36 16.98 -5.18
N PRO A 334 8.52 16.58 -5.73
CA PRO A 334 8.56 15.95 -7.04
C PRO A 334 7.64 14.72 -7.07
N GLY A 335 6.94 14.54 -8.19
CA GLY A 335 5.92 13.51 -8.40
C GLY A 335 6.01 12.86 -9.77
N GLN A 336 7.13 12.97 -10.47
CA GLN A 336 7.29 12.42 -11.81
C GLN A 336 7.35 10.89 -11.78
N ARG A 337 6.50 10.22 -12.58
CA ARG A 337 6.42 8.75 -12.68
C ARG A 337 6.84 8.21 -14.04
N SER A 338 6.90 9.08 -15.04
CA SER A 338 7.37 8.76 -16.39
C SER A 338 8.27 9.88 -16.93
N ARG A 339 8.89 9.65 -18.10
CA ARG A 339 9.70 10.68 -18.77
C ARG A 339 8.86 11.79 -19.41
N GLU A 340 7.55 11.62 -19.47
CA GLU A 340 6.61 12.57 -20.08
C GLU A 340 6.06 13.56 -19.04
N GLU A 341 6.11 13.18 -17.76
CA GLU A 341 5.62 13.97 -16.61
C GLU A 341 6.68 14.94 -16.04
N ILE A 342 7.45 15.59 -16.92
CA ILE A 342 8.59 16.42 -16.55
C ILE A 342 8.14 17.56 -15.61
N GLY A 343 8.75 17.62 -14.42
CA GLY A 343 8.46 18.65 -13.42
C GLY A 343 7.15 18.45 -12.65
N ARG A 344 6.47 17.30 -12.81
CA ARG A 344 5.23 16.96 -12.07
C ARG A 344 5.44 17.07 -10.56
N ARG A 345 4.47 17.65 -9.87
CA ARG A 345 4.41 17.80 -8.40
C ARG A 345 3.21 17.06 -7.84
N VAL A 346 3.39 16.48 -6.65
CA VAL A 346 2.30 15.89 -5.85
C VAL A 346 2.26 16.54 -4.46
N ARG A 347 1.09 16.48 -3.82
CA ARG A 347 0.82 17.12 -2.53
C ARG A 347 0.98 16.13 -1.39
N TYR A 348 1.82 16.50 -0.43
CA TYR A 348 2.15 15.72 0.76
C TYR A 348 1.49 16.28 2.01
N LEU A 349 1.27 15.39 2.96
CA LEU A 349 0.79 15.65 4.30
C LEU A 349 1.69 14.95 5.31
N ASP A 350 2.18 15.69 6.30
CA ASP A 350 2.88 15.13 7.46
C ASP A 350 2.06 15.39 8.73
N VAL A 351 1.77 14.33 9.48
CA VAL A 351 1.27 14.39 10.86
C VAL A 351 2.46 14.14 11.78
N THR A 352 2.88 15.16 12.51
CA THR A 352 4.19 15.16 13.17
C THR A 352 4.07 15.08 14.69
N ARG A 353 4.92 14.25 15.29
CA ARG A 353 5.24 14.27 16.73
C ARG A 353 6.67 14.74 16.96
N LYS A 354 6.91 15.53 18.01
CA LYS A 354 8.23 16.06 18.40
C LYS A 354 8.47 15.85 19.88
N GLY A 355 9.71 15.54 20.23
CA GLY A 355 10.09 15.36 21.63
C GLY A 355 11.48 14.76 21.76
N THR A 356 11.67 13.96 22.79
CA THR A 356 12.90 13.19 23.02
C THR A 356 12.50 11.76 23.33
N ASP A 357 13.13 10.80 22.66
CA ASP A 357 12.86 9.36 22.82
C ASP A 357 11.35 9.07 22.73
N LEU A 358 10.77 9.47 21.59
CA LEU A 358 9.32 9.45 21.40
C LEU A 358 8.79 8.02 21.38
N ASN A 359 7.62 7.82 21.98
CA ASN A 359 6.75 6.68 21.68
C ASN A 359 5.48 7.22 21.01
N SER A 360 5.26 6.84 19.75
CA SER A 360 4.15 7.32 18.93
C SER A 360 3.34 6.17 18.37
N LEU A 361 2.01 6.30 18.49
CA LEU A 361 1.05 5.52 17.72
C LEU A 361 0.28 6.45 16.80
N PHE A 362 0.56 6.35 15.51
CA PHE A 362 -0.27 6.97 14.48
C PHE A 362 -1.42 6.04 14.12
N VAL A 363 -2.63 6.58 14.13
CA VAL A 363 -3.86 5.92 13.72
C VAL A 363 -4.54 6.79 12.67
N GLY A 364 -4.92 6.17 11.55
CA GLY A 364 -5.72 6.85 10.55
C GLY A 364 -6.53 5.91 9.68
N VAL A 365 -7.47 6.47 8.93
CA VAL A 365 -8.32 5.72 8.00
C VAL A 365 -8.16 6.28 6.59
N HIS A 366 -7.74 5.42 5.67
CA HIS A 366 -7.57 5.72 4.26
C HIS A 366 -8.84 5.35 3.51
N GLU A 367 -9.56 6.35 3.01
CA GLU A 367 -10.88 6.20 2.42
C GLU A 367 -10.92 6.76 0.98
N PRO A 368 -10.75 5.92 -0.05
CA PRO A 368 -11.12 6.31 -1.40
C PRO A 368 -12.65 6.49 -1.50
N THR A 369 -13.09 7.43 -2.32
CA THR A 369 -14.51 7.52 -2.69
C THR A 369 -14.96 6.22 -3.36
N ALA A 370 -16.21 5.82 -3.12
CA ALA A 370 -16.88 4.75 -3.84
C ALA A 370 -16.90 4.99 -5.36
N PRO A 371 -17.21 3.96 -6.19
CA PRO A 371 -17.22 4.10 -7.65
C PRO A 371 -18.15 5.20 -8.19
N ASP A 372 -19.17 5.60 -7.42
CA ASP A 372 -20.10 6.69 -7.75
C ASP A 372 -19.62 8.07 -7.27
N GLY A 373 -18.43 8.17 -6.68
CA GLY A 373 -17.83 9.39 -6.13
C GLY A 373 -18.23 9.71 -4.70
N GLY A 374 -19.10 8.90 -4.07
CA GLY A 374 -19.53 9.10 -2.68
C GLY A 374 -18.46 8.73 -1.66
N PHE A 375 -18.43 9.43 -0.52
CA PHE A 375 -17.66 8.97 0.63
C PHE A 375 -18.37 7.79 1.32
N ILE A 376 -17.57 6.88 1.87
CA ILE A 376 -17.96 5.62 2.50
C ILE A 376 -18.18 5.80 4.01
N LEU A 377 -17.26 6.51 4.67
CA LEU A 377 -17.26 6.74 6.11
C LEU A 377 -18.20 7.89 6.46
N GLU A 378 -19.08 7.59 7.41
CA GLU A 378 -19.91 8.58 8.08
C GLU A 378 -19.17 9.15 9.29
N ASN A 379 -18.41 8.30 9.99
CA ASN A 379 -17.68 8.67 11.20
C ASN A 379 -16.48 7.75 11.46
N ALA A 380 -15.45 8.28 12.10
CA ALA A 380 -14.31 7.52 12.61
C ALA A 380 -13.81 8.18 13.89
N LYS A 381 -13.52 7.37 14.92
CA LYS A 381 -12.97 7.84 16.19
C LYS A 381 -12.06 6.80 16.83
N ARG A 382 -11.01 7.27 17.50
CA ARG A 382 -10.28 6.48 18.48
C ARG A 382 -11.05 6.52 19.80
N LEU A 383 -11.27 5.37 20.43
CA LEU A 383 -11.93 5.28 21.72
C LEU A 383 -10.91 5.39 22.85
N GLU A 384 -11.36 5.93 23.99
CA GLU A 384 -10.63 5.84 25.25
C GLU A 384 -10.47 4.37 25.65
N VAL A 385 -9.25 4.01 26.07
CA VAL A 385 -8.91 2.65 26.49
C VAL A 385 -8.45 2.71 27.95
N PRO A 386 -9.00 1.87 28.85
CA PRO A 386 -8.55 1.79 30.23
C PRO A 386 -7.07 1.41 30.33
N ASP A 387 -6.31 2.04 31.24
CA ASP A 387 -4.88 1.76 31.49
C ASP A 387 -4.59 0.27 31.72
N GLU A 388 -5.54 -0.46 32.32
CA GLU A 388 -5.40 -1.90 32.57
C GLU A 388 -5.24 -2.73 31.29
N ALA A 389 -5.73 -2.27 30.14
CA ALA A 389 -5.59 -2.97 28.85
C ALA A 389 -4.13 -3.14 28.41
N GLY A 390 -3.23 -2.29 28.89
CA GLY A 390 -1.83 -2.22 28.48
C GLY A 390 -1.50 -0.91 27.76
N PRO A 391 -0.22 -0.47 27.79
CA PRO A 391 0.19 0.84 27.28
C PRO A 391 0.04 0.99 25.76
N ASP A 392 0.09 -0.12 25.01
CA ASP A 392 -0.01 -0.12 23.55
C ASP A 392 -1.45 -0.32 23.03
N ALA A 393 -2.40 -0.51 23.95
CA ALA A 393 -3.78 -0.83 23.62
C ALA A 393 -4.46 0.33 22.90
N ALA A 394 -5.10 0.02 21.78
CA ALA A 394 -5.82 1.01 20.97
C ALA A 394 -7.13 0.42 20.47
N VAL A 395 -8.17 1.25 20.44
CA VAL A 395 -9.46 0.91 19.86
C VAL A 395 -9.91 1.98 18.88
N VAL A 396 -10.32 1.56 17.68
CA VAL A 396 -10.88 2.43 16.64
C VAL A 396 -12.29 1.97 16.33
N ARG A 397 -13.24 2.90 16.39
CA ARG A 397 -14.61 2.68 15.89
C ARG A 397 -14.81 3.48 14.62
N ILE A 398 -15.28 2.81 13.57
CA ILE A 398 -15.67 3.44 12.30
C ILE A 398 -17.12 3.09 11.96
N GLU A 399 -17.81 4.02 11.34
CA GLU A 399 -19.18 3.88 10.85
C GLU A 399 -19.15 4.16 9.34
N THR A 400 -19.55 3.17 8.55
CA THR A 400 -19.66 3.26 7.10
C THR A 400 -21.13 3.25 6.69
N ASN A 401 -21.39 3.61 5.43
CA ASN A 401 -22.68 3.46 4.77
C ASN A 401 -23.19 1.99 4.67
N TRP A 402 -22.45 0.99 5.17
CA TRP A 402 -22.84 -0.43 5.17
C TRP A 402 -22.73 -1.13 6.53
N GLY A 403 -22.26 -0.43 7.57
CA GLY A 403 -22.14 -0.99 8.91
C GLY A 403 -21.08 -0.31 9.77
N ALA A 404 -21.00 -0.71 11.03
CA ALA A 404 -20.00 -0.23 11.96
C ALA A 404 -18.92 -1.30 12.20
N TYR A 405 -17.70 -0.86 12.51
CA TYR A 405 -16.59 -1.72 12.88
C TYR A 405 -15.93 -1.17 14.14
N THR A 406 -15.57 -2.08 15.05
CA THR A 406 -14.75 -1.77 16.22
C THR A 406 -13.50 -2.65 16.19
N LEU A 407 -12.34 -2.01 16.05
CA LEU A 407 -11.04 -2.65 15.91
C LEU A 407 -10.27 -2.47 17.22
N PHE A 408 -9.86 -3.57 17.84
CA PHE A 408 -9.05 -3.63 19.04
C PHE A 408 -7.63 -4.09 18.69
N ASN A 409 -6.61 -3.43 19.22
CA ASN A 409 -5.22 -3.77 18.92
C ASN A 409 -4.32 -3.66 20.16
N GLU A 410 -3.45 -4.66 20.35
CA GLU A 410 -2.43 -4.74 21.41
C GLU A 410 -2.95 -4.65 22.85
N PHE A 411 -3.96 -5.47 23.19
CA PHE A 411 -4.44 -5.61 24.56
C PHE A 411 -3.62 -6.69 25.27
N GLU A 412 -2.70 -6.26 26.14
CA GLU A 412 -1.88 -7.13 26.98
C GLU A 412 -2.71 -7.81 28.08
N ASN A 413 -3.68 -7.10 28.64
CA ASN A 413 -4.61 -7.63 29.62
C ASN A 413 -6.06 -7.51 29.15
N GLU A 414 -6.91 -8.27 29.81
CA GLU A 414 -8.34 -8.27 29.53
C GLU A 414 -8.99 -6.99 30.04
N ALA A 415 -9.61 -6.22 29.15
CA ALA A 415 -10.29 -4.96 29.47
C ALA A 415 -11.63 -4.83 28.73
N LEU A 416 -12.54 -4.02 29.27
CA LEU A 416 -13.86 -3.74 28.70
C LEU A 416 -13.85 -2.38 27.97
N VAL A 417 -14.08 -2.38 26.66
CA VAL A 417 -14.20 -1.16 25.85
C VAL A 417 -15.38 -1.31 24.88
N ASP A 418 -16.23 -0.30 24.81
CA ASP A 418 -17.43 -0.27 23.95
C ASP A 418 -18.37 -1.48 24.14
N GLY A 419 -18.46 -2.00 25.37
CA GLY A 419 -19.24 -3.18 25.70
C GLY A 419 -18.55 -4.51 25.42
N PHE A 420 -17.37 -4.52 24.80
CA PHE A 420 -16.62 -5.75 24.51
C PHE A 420 -15.48 -5.97 25.48
N LYS A 421 -15.39 -7.19 26.01
CA LYS A 421 -14.24 -7.65 26.78
C LYS A 421 -13.22 -8.26 25.82
N PHE A 422 -12.03 -7.69 25.75
CA PHE A 422 -10.99 -8.12 24.81
C PHE A 422 -9.62 -8.28 25.48
N LYS A 423 -8.88 -9.31 25.06
CA LYS A 423 -7.46 -9.52 25.33
C LYS A 423 -6.81 -10.15 24.10
N GLY A 424 -5.74 -9.56 23.59
CA GLY A 424 -4.98 -10.10 22.48
C GLY A 424 -4.46 -9.07 21.48
N LYS A 425 -3.94 -9.58 20.38
CA LYS A 425 -3.23 -8.76 19.39
C LYS A 425 -4.14 -7.96 18.47
N LEU A 426 -5.14 -8.61 17.87
CA LEU A 426 -6.10 -7.96 16.97
C LEU A 426 -7.49 -8.56 17.16
N GLY A 427 -8.48 -7.70 17.35
CA GLY A 427 -9.90 -8.04 17.33
C GLY A 427 -10.64 -7.08 16.41
N ILE A 428 -11.54 -7.59 15.58
CA ILE A 428 -12.41 -6.80 14.71
C ILE A 428 -13.83 -7.29 14.92
N HIS A 429 -14.69 -6.44 15.48
CA HIS A 429 -16.13 -6.63 15.51
C HIS A 429 -16.77 -5.82 14.37
N CYS A 430 -17.77 -6.40 13.71
CA CYS A 430 -18.55 -5.68 12.69
C CYS A 430 -20.05 -5.89 12.90
N GLU A 431 -20.76 -4.77 12.88
CA GLU A 431 -22.21 -4.62 12.94
C GLU A 431 -22.69 -4.20 11.54
N PRO A 432 -22.94 -5.14 10.61
CA PRO A 432 -23.38 -4.79 9.27
C PRO A 432 -24.82 -4.28 9.30
N MET A 433 -25.18 -3.36 8.39
CA MET A 433 -26.57 -2.94 8.21
C MET A 433 -27.48 -4.10 7.77
N GLU A 434 -26.92 -5.06 7.02
CA GLU A 434 -27.60 -6.27 6.58
C GLU A 434 -26.78 -7.52 6.90
N GLY A 435 -27.45 -8.55 7.44
CA GLY A 435 -26.84 -9.82 7.79
C GLY A 435 -26.52 -9.96 9.27
N ALA A 436 -25.71 -10.97 9.61
CA ALA A 436 -25.29 -11.24 10.97
C ALA A 436 -24.01 -10.48 11.32
N GLU A 437 -23.95 -9.99 12.55
CA GLU A 437 -22.72 -9.55 13.21
C GLU A 437 -21.64 -10.62 13.11
N TRP A 438 -20.39 -10.18 13.07
CA TRP A 438 -19.26 -11.10 13.03
C TRP A 438 -18.05 -10.53 13.73
N ILE A 439 -17.24 -11.45 14.24
CA ILE A 439 -15.96 -11.18 14.87
C ILE A 439 -14.88 -11.87 14.07
N LEU A 440 -13.77 -11.17 13.86
CA LEU A 440 -12.50 -11.77 13.48
C LEU A 440 -11.47 -11.42 14.55
N ALA A 441 -10.70 -12.39 15.01
CA ALA A 441 -9.66 -12.15 15.99
C ALA A 441 -8.39 -12.94 15.66
N SER A 442 -7.25 -12.37 16.02
CA SER A 442 -5.94 -13.03 15.92
C SER A 442 -5.18 -12.89 17.23
N SER A 443 -4.64 -14.01 17.70
CA SER A 443 -3.94 -14.10 18.99
C SER A 443 -4.78 -13.50 20.13
N ALA A 444 -6.09 -13.73 20.10
CA ALA A 444 -7.02 -13.30 21.12
C ALA A 444 -7.27 -14.41 22.14
N GLU A 445 -7.14 -14.07 23.41
CA GLU A 445 -7.50 -14.93 24.54
C GLU A 445 -8.97 -14.72 24.94
N THR A 446 -9.45 -13.48 24.84
CA THR A 446 -10.84 -13.12 25.10
C THR A 446 -11.35 -12.21 23.99
N PHE A 447 -12.56 -12.50 23.50
CA PHE A 447 -13.39 -11.55 22.75
C PHE A 447 -14.86 -11.89 23.04
N LEU A 448 -15.49 -11.14 23.95
CA LEU A 448 -16.86 -11.36 24.42
C LEU A 448 -17.65 -10.05 24.37
N SER A 449 -18.88 -10.13 23.86
CA SER A 449 -19.90 -9.05 23.86
C SER A 449 -20.76 -9.08 25.12
#